data_AF-A0A1H1VMB9-F1
#
_entry.id   AF-A0A1H1VMB9-F1
#
_cell.length_a   1.000
_cell.length_b   1.000
_cell.length_c   1.000
_cell.angle_alpha   90.00
_cell.angle_beta   90.00
_cell.angle_gamma   90.00
#
_symmetry.space_group_name_H-M   'P 1'
#
loop_
_entity.id
_entity.type
_entity.pdbx_description
1 polymer ?
#
loop_
_entity_poly.entity_id
_entity_poly.type
_entity_poly.pdbx_seq_one_letter_code
_entity_poly.pdbx_strand_id
1 'polypeptide(L)'
;MRMNSAIAAMAVLIVSPVSALALESSMTVPSPLSPDALWKKVGDFCGMTAWNPAVEKCVLSADGKQRTIFLFGGIGTAVATLENWDNPNRSFTYRNVSAGLLPIANSHATVSVIEDAKGSALKMTATYDAKGVSDADAKRAADGAMYRSLCFNSPLLCSPDQRPVAPAELVKFDSVPPGPPPLVLQGYLRRPSGAGPFPAVVLWHGCGGFPEPVDQDWGVKVTSWGYVALTIDSFGPRGIKNTCGGGPPADIAYDAYRALNFLVQQQFVDPKRVVAVGFSQGGWLSLLSVERGAIEEASENKFRAAAAFYPVCSAVKGPMTVPTLIMTGESDDWTPAEACRKLVNGQNDWGISRQKGEGVPIQLIVYPDAYHSFDLPTLQTPIKYFGHHLEFNKLATDQSSDALREFLQAKVGGRQ
;
A
#
# COMPACT_ATOMS: atom_id res chain seq x y z
N MET A 1 50.13 -20.68 65.42
CA MET A 1 49.02 -19.70 65.36
C MET A 1 48.49 -19.71 63.94
N ARG A 2 47.20 -19.98 63.77
CA ARG A 2 46.51 -20.13 62.47
C ARG A 2 46.60 -18.85 61.65
N MET A 3 46.75 -18.95 60.34
CA MET A 3 45.81 -18.32 59.40
C MET A 3 46.04 -18.80 57.96
N ASN A 4 45.02 -19.48 57.43
CA ASN A 4 44.82 -19.75 56.02
C ASN A 4 44.69 -18.43 55.25
N SER A 5 45.22 -18.36 54.04
CA SER A 5 44.79 -17.35 53.07
C SER A 5 44.70 -18.02 51.70
N ALA A 6 43.46 -18.18 51.25
CA ALA A 6 43.09 -18.73 49.96
C ALA A 6 43.50 -17.76 48.85
N ILE A 7 44.18 -18.26 47.82
CA ILE A 7 44.48 -17.52 46.60
C ILE A 7 43.26 -17.67 45.69
N ALA A 8 42.44 -16.62 45.58
CA ALA A 8 41.38 -16.52 44.59
C ALA A 8 41.99 -16.04 43.26
N ALA A 9 41.95 -16.89 42.25
CA ALA A 9 42.32 -16.53 40.88
C ALA A 9 41.23 -15.62 40.28
N MET A 10 41.51 -14.33 40.11
CA MET A 10 40.70 -13.44 39.28
C MET A 10 40.99 -13.72 37.80
N ALA A 11 40.04 -14.37 37.12
CA ALA A 11 40.00 -14.39 35.66
C ALA A 11 39.57 -13.00 35.18
N VAL A 12 40.49 -12.24 34.60
CA VAL A 12 40.18 -10.99 33.89
C VAL A 12 39.56 -11.38 32.54
N LEU A 13 38.23 -11.35 32.47
CA LEU A 13 37.50 -11.34 31.20
C LEU A 13 37.77 -10.00 30.51
N ILE A 14 38.65 -10.00 29.52
CA ILE A 14 38.78 -8.89 28.57
C ILE A 14 37.53 -8.92 27.69
N VAL A 15 36.48 -8.23 28.12
CA VAL A 15 35.34 -7.91 27.26
C VAL A 15 35.84 -6.85 26.28
N SER A 16 36.22 -7.30 25.09
CA SER A 16 36.42 -6.39 23.95
C SER A 16 35.07 -5.72 23.69
N PRO A 17 34.98 -4.39 23.58
CA PRO A 17 33.74 -3.76 23.17
C PRO A 17 33.48 -4.22 21.74
N VAL A 18 32.49 -5.09 21.56
CA VAL A 18 31.91 -5.30 20.24
C VAL A 18 31.22 -3.99 19.92
N SER A 19 31.88 -3.12 19.16
CA SER A 19 31.20 -2.01 18.51
C SER A 19 30.06 -2.63 17.72
N ALA A 20 28.82 -2.35 18.13
CA ALA A 20 27.66 -2.71 17.34
C ALA A 20 27.89 -2.13 15.93
N LEU A 21 28.01 -2.99 14.93
CA LEU A 21 28.15 -2.53 13.55
C LEU A 21 26.85 -1.82 13.19
N ALA A 22 26.96 -0.60 12.65
CA ALA A 22 25.81 0.15 12.16
C ALA A 22 25.04 -0.71 11.14
N LEU A 23 23.71 -0.65 11.18
CA LEU A 23 22.87 -1.32 10.20
C LEU A 23 23.04 -0.68 8.83
N GLU A 24 22.95 -1.49 7.78
CA GLU A 24 23.09 -1.05 6.40
C GLU A 24 21.86 -1.35 5.54
N SER A 25 21.49 -0.37 4.72
CA SER A 25 20.50 -0.47 3.66
C SER A 25 21.10 0.00 2.35
N SER A 26 20.79 -0.70 1.26
CA SER A 26 21.17 -0.27 -0.08
C SER A 26 20.08 -0.61 -1.07
N MET A 27 19.85 0.31 -2.00
CA MET A 27 18.95 0.13 -3.13
C MET A 27 19.58 0.70 -4.39
N THR A 28 19.43 -0.01 -5.50
CA THR A 28 19.87 0.45 -6.83
C THR A 28 18.72 0.33 -7.81
N VAL A 29 18.44 1.40 -8.54
CA VAL A 29 17.27 1.52 -9.43
C VAL A 29 17.73 1.89 -10.84
N PRO A 30 17.47 1.04 -11.85
CA PRO A 30 17.91 1.30 -13.22
C PRO A 30 17.11 2.44 -13.86
N SER A 31 17.73 3.10 -14.84
CA SER A 31 17.15 4.19 -15.62
C SER A 31 17.66 4.13 -17.07
N PRO A 32 16.79 4.37 -18.07
CA PRO A 32 17.22 4.46 -19.46
C PRO A 32 17.96 5.77 -19.79
N LEU A 33 18.03 6.72 -18.84
CA LEU A 33 18.72 7.99 -19.03
C LEU A 33 20.24 7.79 -18.99
N SER A 34 20.98 8.69 -19.67
CA SER A 34 22.42 8.78 -19.45
C SER A 34 22.73 9.19 -18.00
N PRO A 35 23.91 8.84 -17.46
CA PRO A 35 24.30 9.22 -16.10
C PRO A 35 24.14 10.73 -15.82
N ASP A 36 24.53 11.59 -16.77
CA ASP A 36 24.41 13.04 -16.60
C ASP A 36 22.95 13.53 -16.66
N ALA A 37 22.13 12.93 -17.52
CA ALA A 37 20.72 13.29 -17.62
C ALA A 37 19.93 12.87 -16.37
N LEU A 38 20.27 11.72 -15.78
CA LEU A 38 19.70 11.29 -14.51
C LEU A 38 20.20 12.17 -13.35
N TRP A 39 21.50 12.43 -13.28
CA TRP A 39 22.08 13.29 -12.25
C TRP A 39 21.51 14.71 -12.28
N LYS A 40 21.26 15.28 -13.46
CA LYS A 40 20.58 16.57 -13.57
C LYS A 40 19.18 16.59 -12.95
N LYS A 41 18.49 15.43 -12.90
CA LYS A 41 17.15 15.31 -12.29
C LYS A 41 17.22 15.10 -10.78
N VAL A 42 18.13 14.25 -10.30
CA VAL A 42 18.11 13.74 -8.92
C VAL A 42 19.25 14.29 -8.05
N GLY A 43 20.22 14.94 -8.66
CA GLY A 43 21.43 15.41 -8.00
C GLY A 43 21.17 16.56 -7.06
N ASP A 44 20.26 17.48 -7.39
CA ASP A 44 19.95 18.64 -6.53
C ASP A 44 19.51 18.22 -5.12
N PHE A 45 20.32 18.61 -4.12
CA PHE A 45 20.11 18.26 -2.71
C PHE A 45 18.72 18.68 -2.20
N CYS A 46 18.13 19.73 -2.75
CA CYS A 46 16.79 20.21 -2.36
C CYS A 46 15.78 20.16 -3.51
N GLY A 47 16.18 19.69 -4.70
CA GLY A 47 15.33 19.56 -5.88
C GLY A 47 14.40 18.34 -5.87
N MET A 48 14.25 17.68 -4.71
CA MET A 48 13.41 16.48 -4.57
C MET A 48 11.95 16.73 -4.93
N THR A 49 11.42 17.94 -4.80
CA THR A 49 10.06 18.30 -5.23
C THR A 49 9.81 18.03 -6.71
N ALA A 50 10.86 18.08 -7.55
CA ALA A 50 10.74 17.89 -8.99
C ALA A 50 10.52 16.42 -9.40
N TRP A 51 10.83 15.48 -8.52
CA TRP A 51 10.78 14.06 -8.84
C TRP A 51 10.16 13.19 -7.74
N ASN A 52 9.96 13.72 -6.53
CA ASN A 52 9.36 13.02 -5.40
C ASN A 52 8.05 13.66 -4.94
N PRO A 53 6.88 13.15 -5.38
CA PRO A 53 5.57 13.69 -5.01
C PRO A 53 5.23 13.60 -3.52
N ALA A 54 6.00 12.90 -2.69
CA ALA A 54 5.83 12.95 -1.24
C ALA A 54 6.43 14.22 -0.61
N VAL A 55 7.30 14.94 -1.34
CA VAL A 55 7.93 16.18 -0.87
C VAL A 55 7.12 17.38 -1.35
N GLU A 56 6.43 18.04 -0.42
CA GLU A 56 5.68 19.27 -0.70
C GLU A 56 6.60 20.46 -0.88
N LYS A 57 7.61 20.55 0.00
CA LYS A 57 8.55 21.65 0.01
C LYS A 57 9.90 21.18 0.53
N CYS A 58 10.96 21.73 -0.03
CA CYS A 58 12.28 21.64 0.55
C CYS A 58 12.83 23.05 0.74
N VAL A 59 13.43 23.32 1.90
CA VAL A 59 14.05 24.59 2.25
C VAL A 59 15.50 24.37 2.61
N LEU A 60 16.41 25.08 1.93
CA LEU A 60 17.82 25.11 2.29
C LEU A 60 18.08 26.16 3.38
N SER A 61 19.04 25.86 4.25
CA SER A 61 19.69 26.85 5.11
C SER A 61 20.43 27.89 4.26
N ALA A 62 20.72 29.05 4.85
CA ALA A 62 21.41 30.14 4.16
C ALA A 62 22.79 29.74 3.59
N ASP A 63 23.47 28.77 4.22
CA ASP A 63 24.75 28.23 3.77
C ASP A 63 24.61 27.05 2.78
N GLY A 64 23.37 26.65 2.45
CA GLY A 64 23.07 25.53 1.56
C GLY A 64 23.43 24.14 2.11
N LYS A 65 23.93 24.05 3.36
CA LYS A 65 24.44 22.80 3.93
C LYS A 65 23.36 21.98 4.63
N GLN A 66 22.24 22.57 4.99
CA GLN A 66 21.14 21.87 5.61
C GLN A 66 19.89 22.01 4.75
N ARG A 67 19.15 20.91 4.60
CA ARG A 67 17.82 20.92 4.03
C ARG A 67 16.80 20.55 5.08
N THR A 68 15.66 21.21 5.02
CA THR A 68 14.44 20.80 5.71
C THR A 68 13.42 20.40 4.65
N ILE A 69 13.10 19.12 4.64
CA ILE A 69 12.09 18.53 3.78
C ILE A 69 10.78 18.53 4.55
N PHE A 70 9.77 19.14 3.94
CA PHE A 70 8.38 19.10 4.39
C PHE A 70 7.67 18.08 3.53
N LEU A 71 7.19 17.02 4.18
CA LEU A 71 6.39 16.01 3.52
C LEU A 71 4.96 16.51 3.37
N PHE A 72 4.36 16.18 2.24
CA PHE A 72 3.00 16.60 1.90
C PHE A 72 2.02 16.22 3.02
N GLY A 73 1.10 17.13 3.35
CA GLY A 73 0.08 16.90 4.38
C GLY A 73 0.60 16.98 5.82
N GLY A 74 1.77 17.59 6.07
CA GLY A 74 2.25 17.90 7.42
C GLY A 74 2.67 16.68 8.27
N ILE A 75 2.73 15.49 7.67
CA ILE A 75 3.03 14.20 8.32
C ILE A 75 4.43 14.07 8.93
N GLY A 76 5.29 15.07 8.72
CA GLY A 76 6.59 15.13 9.33
C GLY A 76 7.56 16.04 8.59
N THR A 77 8.65 16.37 9.27
CA THR A 77 9.79 17.06 8.68
C THR A 77 11.02 16.17 8.80
N ALA A 78 11.80 16.12 7.72
CA ALA A 78 13.11 15.48 7.73
C ALA A 78 14.17 16.56 7.54
N VAL A 79 15.11 16.63 8.48
CA VAL A 79 16.22 17.57 8.41
C VAL A 79 17.47 16.77 8.11
N ALA A 80 18.21 17.19 7.09
CA ALA A 80 19.47 16.56 6.71
C ALA A 80 20.55 17.60 6.49
N THR A 81 21.76 17.28 6.93
CA THR A 81 22.96 18.07 6.68
C THR A 81 23.78 17.40 5.59
N LEU A 82 24.05 18.13 4.52
CA LEU A 82 24.98 17.74 3.46
C LEU A 82 26.39 17.63 4.06
N GLU A 83 26.99 16.46 3.90
CA GLU A 83 28.34 16.16 4.37
C GLU A 83 29.35 16.25 3.24
N ASN A 84 28.97 15.74 2.07
CA ASN A 84 29.81 15.76 0.88
C ASN A 84 28.97 15.94 -0.38
N TRP A 85 29.51 16.69 -1.34
CA TRP A 85 28.96 16.83 -2.68
C TRP A 85 30.06 16.63 -3.71
N ASP A 86 29.95 15.55 -4.47
CA ASP A 86 30.92 15.12 -5.46
C ASP A 86 30.25 15.07 -6.83
N ASN A 87 30.16 16.25 -7.47
CA ASN A 87 29.53 16.39 -8.78
C ASN A 87 30.24 15.56 -9.88
N PRO A 88 31.59 15.51 -9.97
CA PRO A 88 32.28 14.66 -10.94
C PRO A 88 31.88 13.18 -10.85
N ASN A 89 31.69 12.65 -9.65
CA ASN A 89 31.26 11.27 -9.43
C ASN A 89 29.73 11.12 -9.30
N ARG A 90 28.96 12.18 -9.60
CA ARG A 90 27.49 12.21 -9.54
C ARG A 90 26.96 11.65 -8.21
N SER A 91 27.53 12.11 -7.10
CA SER A 91 27.16 11.63 -5.78
C SER A 91 27.13 12.73 -4.72
N PHE A 92 26.24 12.58 -3.74
CA PHE A 92 26.28 13.38 -2.52
C PHE A 92 25.97 12.50 -1.31
N THR A 93 26.53 12.88 -0.16
CA THR A 93 26.34 12.22 1.13
C THR A 93 25.76 13.21 2.12
N TYR A 94 24.80 12.77 2.93
CA TYR A 94 24.18 13.58 3.96
C TYR A 94 23.90 12.78 5.21
N ARG A 95 23.91 13.47 6.34
CA ARG A 95 23.48 12.95 7.63
C ARG A 95 22.06 13.40 7.92
N ASN A 96 21.19 12.46 8.26
CA ASN A 96 19.86 12.78 8.77
C ASN A 96 20.00 13.31 10.20
N VAL A 97 19.67 14.58 10.40
CA VAL A 97 19.55 15.22 11.71
C VAL A 97 18.22 14.81 12.35
N SER A 98 17.16 14.70 11.55
CA SER A 98 15.92 14.03 11.90
C SER A 98 15.47 13.14 10.73
N ALA A 99 15.21 11.87 11.01
CA ALA A 99 14.78 10.88 10.00
C ALA A 99 13.24 10.83 9.84
N GLY A 100 12.53 11.91 10.15
CA GLY A 100 11.06 11.93 10.19
C GLY A 100 10.50 10.92 11.20
N LEU A 101 9.57 10.07 10.75
CA LEU A 101 8.90 9.04 11.54
C LEU A 101 9.67 7.71 11.65
N LEU A 102 10.88 7.61 11.10
CA LEU A 102 11.62 6.35 11.08
C LEU A 102 12.25 6.05 12.45
N PRO A 103 12.18 4.79 12.94
CA PRO A 103 12.77 4.39 14.22
C PRO A 103 14.28 4.12 14.09
N ILE A 104 15.03 5.10 13.57
CA ILE A 104 16.48 5.04 13.34
C ILE A 104 17.21 6.27 13.91
N ALA A 105 18.51 6.13 14.21
CA ALA A 105 19.40 7.19 14.67
C ALA A 105 20.75 7.15 13.93
N ASN A 106 21.57 8.19 14.09
CA ASN A 106 22.93 8.29 13.52
C ASN A 106 22.99 7.94 12.02
N SER A 107 21.99 8.37 11.26
CA SER A 107 21.82 7.92 9.89
C SER A 107 22.64 8.76 8.91
N HIS A 108 23.49 8.09 8.13
CA HIS A 108 24.23 8.67 7.01
C HIS A 108 23.76 8.01 5.72
N ALA A 109 23.39 8.81 4.73
CA ALA A 109 22.90 8.32 3.44
C ALA A 109 23.73 8.90 2.30
N THR A 110 24.00 8.07 1.30
CA THR A 110 24.66 8.47 0.06
C THR A 110 23.73 8.20 -1.11
N VAL A 111 23.60 9.19 -1.98
CA VAL A 111 22.91 9.09 -3.26
C VAL A 111 23.96 9.20 -4.36
N SER A 112 23.89 8.32 -5.35
CA SER A 112 24.86 8.28 -6.45
C SER A 112 24.20 7.83 -7.75
N VAL A 113 24.64 8.37 -8.88
CA VAL A 113 24.29 7.87 -10.21
C VAL A 113 25.47 7.10 -10.79
N ILE A 114 25.26 5.80 -10.99
CA ILE A 114 26.25 4.87 -11.54
C ILE A 114 25.91 4.50 -12.99
N GLU A 115 26.89 3.99 -13.73
CA GLU A 115 26.65 3.40 -15.04
C GLU A 115 25.91 2.06 -14.92
N ASP A 116 25.04 1.77 -15.88
CA ASP A 116 24.34 0.49 -16.01
C ASP A 116 24.32 0.06 -17.48
N ALA A 117 24.24 -1.24 -17.75
CA ALA A 117 24.31 -1.78 -19.11
C ALA A 117 23.23 -1.22 -20.05
N LYS A 118 22.09 -0.73 -19.51
CA LYS A 118 20.97 -0.15 -20.27
C LYS A 118 20.85 1.37 -20.11
N GLY A 119 21.85 2.03 -19.56
CA GLY A 119 21.86 3.47 -19.33
C GLY A 119 22.61 3.84 -18.05
N SER A 120 21.85 4.11 -16.99
CA SER A 120 22.40 4.45 -15.67
C SER A 120 21.54 3.85 -14.55
N ALA A 121 22.01 3.93 -13.31
CA ALA A 121 21.22 3.58 -12.16
C ALA A 121 21.39 4.60 -11.02
N LEU A 122 20.30 4.86 -10.30
CA LEU A 122 20.33 5.61 -9.06
C LEU A 122 20.58 4.63 -7.91
N LYS A 123 21.73 4.74 -7.24
CA LYS A 123 22.09 3.97 -6.07
C LYS A 123 21.98 4.83 -4.82
N MET A 124 21.21 4.34 -3.86
CA MET A 124 21.11 4.89 -2.52
C MET A 124 21.64 3.89 -1.50
N THR A 125 22.46 4.35 -0.57
CA THR A 125 22.94 3.56 0.57
C THR A 125 22.73 4.34 1.84
N ALA A 126 22.49 3.67 2.97
CA ALA A 126 22.50 4.30 4.27
C ALA A 126 23.02 3.38 5.35
N THR A 127 23.72 3.98 6.30
CA THR A 127 24.13 3.40 7.58
C THR A 127 23.34 4.08 8.69
N TYR A 128 22.92 3.33 9.72
CA TYR A 128 22.14 3.88 10.84
C TYR A 128 22.08 2.89 12.03
N ASP A 129 21.64 3.39 13.18
CA ASP A 129 21.36 2.58 14.37
C ASP A 129 19.85 2.44 14.59
N ALA A 130 19.40 1.32 15.16
CA ALA A 130 18.01 1.15 15.57
C ALA A 130 17.66 2.08 16.75
N LYS A 131 16.46 2.67 16.75
CA LYS A 131 15.98 3.55 17.82
C LYS A 131 14.64 3.06 18.36
N GLY A 132 14.66 2.50 19.57
CA GLY A 132 13.45 2.09 20.30
C GLY A 132 12.73 0.87 19.73
N VAL A 133 13.35 0.16 18.79
CA VAL A 133 12.84 -1.06 18.13
C VAL A 133 13.98 -2.05 17.91
N SER A 134 13.68 -3.26 17.43
CA SER A 134 14.70 -4.24 17.05
C SER A 134 15.46 -3.83 15.78
N ASP A 135 16.69 -4.32 15.61
CA ASP A 135 17.49 -4.12 14.40
C ASP A 135 16.76 -4.57 13.13
N ALA A 136 16.00 -5.67 13.23
CA ALA A 136 15.22 -6.20 12.12
C ALA A 136 14.09 -5.25 11.71
N ASP A 137 13.42 -4.62 12.69
CA ASP A 137 12.32 -3.68 12.43
C ASP A 137 12.84 -2.32 11.95
N ALA A 138 13.95 -1.83 12.53
CA ALA A 138 14.65 -0.64 12.06
C ALA A 138 15.10 -0.81 10.60
N LYS A 139 15.69 -1.97 10.27
CA LYS A 139 16.08 -2.29 8.90
C LYS A 139 14.91 -2.37 7.95
N ARG A 140 13.83 -3.05 8.33
CA ARG A 140 12.59 -3.11 7.53
C ARG A 140 12.03 -1.71 7.26
N ALA A 141 12.02 -0.84 8.26
CA ALA A 141 11.54 0.54 8.13
C ALA A 141 12.43 1.36 7.18
N ALA A 142 13.76 1.26 7.30
CA ALA A 142 14.71 1.95 6.44
C ALA A 142 14.66 1.46 4.99
N ASP A 143 14.67 0.14 4.76
CA ASP A 143 14.54 -0.47 3.44
C ASP A 143 13.22 -0.06 2.77
N GLY A 144 12.11 -0.08 3.52
CA GLY A 144 10.80 0.38 3.04
C GLY A 144 10.77 1.88 2.72
N ALA A 145 11.45 2.72 3.50
CA ALA A 145 11.55 4.14 3.24
C ALA A 145 12.37 4.46 1.99
N MET A 146 13.50 3.77 1.78
CA MET A 146 14.27 3.85 0.54
C MET A 146 13.44 3.44 -0.67
N TYR A 147 12.75 2.30 -0.56
CA TYR A 147 11.87 1.81 -1.62
C TYR A 147 10.77 2.84 -1.96
N ARG A 148 10.02 3.34 -0.96
CA ARG A 148 8.99 4.36 -1.20
C ARG A 148 9.55 5.62 -1.88
N SER A 149 10.73 6.05 -1.45
CA SER A 149 11.37 7.29 -1.94
C SER A 149 11.88 7.15 -3.38
N LEU A 150 12.38 5.97 -3.76
CA LEU A 150 13.00 5.75 -5.06
C LEU A 150 12.05 5.16 -6.11
N CYS A 151 10.95 4.52 -5.68
CA CYS A 151 10.14 3.64 -6.52
C CYS A 151 8.66 3.97 -6.56
N PHE A 152 8.13 4.45 -5.45
CA PHE A 152 6.71 4.75 -5.32
C PHE A 152 6.44 6.22 -5.61
N ASN A 153 7.32 7.07 -5.11
CA ASN A 153 7.28 8.52 -5.31
C ASN A 153 8.40 8.94 -6.25
N SER A 154 8.66 8.26 -7.36
CA SER A 154 9.68 8.70 -8.32
C SER A 154 9.30 8.26 -9.72
N PRO A 155 9.66 9.00 -10.78
CA PRO A 155 9.49 8.54 -12.16
C PRO A 155 10.41 7.35 -12.52
N LEU A 156 11.23 6.85 -11.58
CA LEU A 156 12.13 5.73 -11.81
C LEU A 156 11.39 4.39 -11.61
N LEU A 157 11.54 3.50 -12.59
CA LEU A 157 10.97 2.17 -12.58
C LEU A 157 11.87 1.23 -11.75
N CYS A 158 11.50 0.98 -10.51
CA CYS A 158 12.25 0.11 -9.59
C CYS A 158 12.05 -1.37 -9.77
N SER A 159 11.04 -1.75 -10.56
CA SER A 159 10.87 -3.12 -11.00
C SER A 159 10.60 -3.13 -12.51
N PRO A 160 11.08 -4.15 -13.25
CA PRO A 160 10.53 -4.50 -14.56
C PRO A 160 8.99 -4.65 -14.57
N ASP A 161 8.39 -4.83 -13.39
CA ASP A 161 6.94 -4.93 -13.18
C ASP A 161 6.25 -3.57 -13.10
N GLN A 162 6.98 -2.47 -12.89
CA GLN A 162 6.45 -1.13 -13.01
C GLN A 162 6.32 -0.74 -14.47
N ARG A 163 5.07 -0.67 -14.96
CA ARG A 163 4.76 -0.53 -16.39
C ARG A 163 4.00 0.78 -16.65
N PRO A 164 4.27 1.45 -17.80
CA PRO A 164 3.40 2.50 -18.30
C PRO A 164 1.96 1.99 -18.34
N VAL A 165 1.05 2.71 -17.70
CA VAL A 165 -0.36 2.33 -17.62
C VAL A 165 -1.09 2.93 -18.81
N ALA A 166 -1.66 2.07 -19.66
CA ALA A 166 -2.54 2.53 -20.73
C ALA A 166 -3.82 3.17 -20.14
N PRO A 167 -4.48 4.09 -20.87
CA PRO A 167 -5.81 4.55 -20.52
C PRO A 167 -6.76 3.36 -20.30
N ALA A 168 -7.73 3.52 -19.40
CA ALA A 168 -8.73 2.49 -19.19
C ALA A 168 -9.59 2.30 -20.46
N GLU A 169 -9.87 1.04 -20.78
CA GLU A 169 -10.92 0.65 -21.71
C GLU A 169 -12.24 0.56 -20.95
N LEU A 170 -13.29 1.21 -21.45
CA LEU A 170 -14.63 1.02 -20.90
C LEU A 170 -15.21 -0.29 -21.44
N VAL A 171 -15.32 -1.29 -20.58
CA VAL A 171 -15.86 -2.61 -20.94
C VAL A 171 -17.27 -2.77 -20.43
N LYS A 172 -18.04 -3.61 -21.12
CA LYS A 172 -19.39 -4.03 -20.73
C LYS A 172 -19.42 -5.55 -20.58
N PHE A 173 -20.12 -6.05 -19.56
CA PHE A 173 -20.20 -7.47 -19.30
C PHE A 173 -21.53 -7.87 -18.67
N ASP A 174 -21.99 -9.06 -19.04
CA ASP A 174 -23.31 -9.55 -18.69
C ASP A 174 -23.38 -10.08 -17.25
N SER A 175 -24.57 -9.98 -16.68
CA SER A 175 -24.97 -10.81 -15.55
C SER A 175 -25.23 -12.23 -16.04
N VAL A 176 -24.39 -13.21 -15.64
CA VAL A 176 -24.66 -14.63 -15.89
C VAL A 176 -24.87 -15.34 -14.55
N PRO A 177 -26.01 -16.04 -14.35
CA PRO A 177 -27.15 -16.12 -15.27
C PRO A 177 -27.90 -14.76 -15.35
N PRO A 178 -28.48 -14.43 -16.52
CA PRO A 178 -29.24 -13.19 -16.68
C PRO A 178 -30.50 -13.23 -15.81
N GLY A 179 -30.59 -12.34 -14.82
CA GLY A 179 -31.83 -12.07 -14.10
C GLY A 179 -32.64 -10.99 -14.81
N PRO A 180 -33.98 -11.03 -14.80
CA PRO A 180 -34.80 -9.91 -15.27
C PRO A 180 -34.83 -8.77 -14.23
N PRO A 181 -34.69 -7.49 -14.63
CA PRO A 181 -34.37 -7.04 -15.98
C PRO A 181 -32.90 -7.31 -16.36
N PRO A 182 -32.59 -7.59 -17.64
CA PRO A 182 -31.23 -7.85 -18.08
C PRO A 182 -30.31 -6.70 -17.68
N LEU A 183 -29.31 -7.01 -16.85
CA LEU A 183 -28.31 -6.05 -16.41
C LEU A 183 -27.00 -6.30 -17.14
N VAL A 184 -26.58 -5.29 -17.90
CA VAL A 184 -25.23 -5.19 -18.47
C VAL A 184 -24.44 -4.25 -17.58
N LEU A 185 -23.48 -4.81 -16.83
CA LEU A 185 -22.56 -4.02 -16.04
C LEU A 185 -21.52 -3.36 -16.94
N GLN A 186 -20.90 -2.31 -16.43
CA GLN A 186 -19.77 -1.66 -17.08
C GLN A 186 -18.63 -1.47 -16.08
N GLY A 187 -17.43 -1.27 -16.61
CA GLY A 187 -16.26 -1.00 -15.78
C GLY A 187 -15.08 -0.47 -16.58
N TYR A 188 -14.10 0.05 -15.84
CA TYR A 188 -12.84 0.53 -16.37
C TYR A 188 -11.82 -0.61 -16.30
N LEU A 189 -11.44 -1.13 -17.47
CA LEU A 189 -10.44 -2.19 -17.61
C LEU A 189 -9.08 -1.58 -17.93
N ARG A 190 -8.08 -1.88 -17.11
CA ARG A 190 -6.68 -1.52 -17.35
C ARG A 190 -5.83 -2.77 -17.42
N ARG A 191 -4.90 -2.77 -18.37
CA ARG A 191 -4.02 -3.90 -18.66
C ARG A 191 -2.55 -3.48 -18.58
N PRO A 192 -1.70 -4.26 -17.91
CA PRO A 192 -0.25 -4.12 -18.01
C PRO A 192 0.24 -4.42 -19.44
N SER A 193 1.34 -3.80 -19.87
CA SER A 193 1.97 -4.17 -21.14
C SER A 193 2.45 -5.64 -21.13
N GLY A 194 2.43 -6.31 -22.29
CA GLY A 194 2.85 -7.70 -22.46
C GLY A 194 1.71 -8.70 -22.70
N ALA A 195 2.07 -9.96 -22.97
CA ALA A 195 1.12 -10.98 -23.42
C ALA A 195 0.23 -11.57 -22.30
N GLY A 196 0.68 -11.54 -21.04
CA GLY A 196 0.01 -12.22 -19.93
C GLY A 196 0.41 -13.72 -19.84
N PRO A 197 -0.37 -14.56 -19.14
CA PRO A 197 -1.53 -14.19 -18.33
C PRO A 197 -1.10 -13.44 -17.04
N PHE A 198 -1.86 -12.42 -16.69
CA PHE A 198 -1.60 -11.55 -15.54
C PHE A 198 -2.52 -11.92 -14.36
N PRO A 199 -2.07 -11.75 -13.11
CA PRO A 199 -3.00 -11.68 -11.99
C PRO A 199 -3.92 -10.47 -12.18
N ALA A 200 -5.13 -10.53 -11.62
CA ALA A 200 -6.13 -9.48 -11.79
C ALA A 200 -6.73 -9.01 -10.46
N VAL A 201 -7.24 -7.79 -10.44
CA VAL A 201 -7.89 -7.17 -9.29
C VAL A 201 -9.21 -6.57 -9.75
N VAL A 202 -10.30 -6.98 -9.10
CA VAL A 202 -11.60 -6.30 -9.21
C VAL A 202 -11.62 -5.18 -8.17
N LEU A 203 -11.80 -3.94 -8.61
CA LEU A 203 -11.88 -2.76 -7.74
C LEU A 203 -13.33 -2.29 -7.58
N TRP A 204 -13.77 -2.09 -6.34
CA TRP A 204 -15.17 -1.78 -6.03
C TRP A 204 -15.35 -0.48 -5.25
N HIS A 205 -16.05 0.48 -5.86
CA HIS A 205 -16.35 1.78 -5.25
C HIS A 205 -17.25 1.69 -3.99
N GLY A 206 -17.19 2.73 -3.16
CA GLY A 206 -18.04 2.88 -1.98
C GLY A 206 -19.48 3.30 -2.28
N CYS A 207 -20.24 3.60 -1.22
CA CYS A 207 -21.68 3.90 -1.29
C CYS A 207 -22.03 5.16 -2.11
N GLY A 208 -21.04 6.01 -2.41
CA GLY A 208 -21.20 7.22 -3.22
C GLY A 208 -21.26 6.96 -4.73
N GLY A 209 -20.83 5.79 -5.22
CA GLY A 209 -20.95 5.46 -6.64
C GLY A 209 -19.93 6.15 -7.55
N PHE A 210 -18.67 6.18 -7.14
CA PHE A 210 -17.59 6.90 -7.86
C PHE A 210 -16.54 5.93 -8.44
N PRO A 211 -16.89 5.12 -9.46
CA PRO A 211 -15.94 4.16 -10.06
C PRO A 211 -14.79 4.85 -10.78
N GLU A 212 -15.02 5.98 -11.45
CA GLU A 212 -13.97 6.69 -12.20
C GLU A 212 -12.86 7.21 -11.28
N PRO A 213 -13.14 7.93 -10.16
CA PRO A 213 -12.10 8.30 -9.21
C PRO A 213 -11.32 7.09 -8.65
N VAL A 214 -11.99 5.97 -8.37
CA VAL A 214 -11.33 4.74 -7.91
C VAL A 214 -10.39 4.19 -9.00
N ASP A 215 -10.81 4.21 -10.26
CA ASP A 215 -9.99 3.77 -11.38
C ASP A 215 -8.77 4.66 -11.61
N GLN A 216 -8.96 5.99 -11.58
CA GLN A 216 -7.87 6.93 -11.84
C GLN A 216 -6.79 6.90 -10.74
N ASP A 217 -7.14 6.51 -9.52
CA ASP A 217 -6.17 6.33 -8.46
C ASP A 217 -5.70 4.86 -8.33
N TRP A 218 -6.57 3.98 -7.85
CA TRP A 218 -6.22 2.59 -7.56
C TRP A 218 -6.12 1.72 -8.81
N GLY A 219 -6.96 1.95 -9.82
CA GLY A 219 -6.86 1.24 -11.11
C GLY A 219 -5.50 1.48 -11.78
N VAL A 220 -5.02 2.73 -11.76
CA VAL A 220 -3.68 3.08 -12.24
C VAL A 220 -2.60 2.44 -11.39
N LYS A 221 -2.63 2.61 -10.06
CA LYS A 221 -1.63 2.06 -9.13
C LYS A 221 -1.48 0.54 -9.30
N VAL A 222 -2.59 -0.19 -9.24
CA VAL A 222 -2.61 -1.66 -9.33
C VAL A 222 -2.11 -2.14 -10.69
N THR A 223 -2.49 -1.46 -11.78
CA THR A 223 -1.98 -1.79 -13.12
C THR A 223 -0.48 -1.54 -13.24
N SER A 224 0.00 -0.45 -12.63
CA SER A 224 1.43 -0.15 -12.57
C SER A 224 2.20 -1.21 -11.78
N TRP A 225 1.56 -2.03 -10.94
CA TRP A 225 2.23 -3.13 -10.24
C TRP A 225 2.20 -4.46 -11.01
N GLY A 226 1.69 -4.47 -12.25
CA GLY A 226 1.66 -5.66 -13.11
C GLY A 226 0.38 -6.48 -13.05
N TYR A 227 -0.71 -5.93 -12.50
CA TYR A 227 -2.02 -6.59 -12.42
C TYR A 227 -2.99 -6.05 -13.47
N VAL A 228 -3.89 -6.87 -13.99
CA VAL A 228 -5.09 -6.36 -14.66
C VAL A 228 -5.99 -5.73 -13.61
N ALA A 229 -6.46 -4.50 -13.82
CA ALA A 229 -7.44 -3.87 -12.93
C ALA A 229 -8.78 -3.75 -13.66
N LEU A 230 -9.87 -4.19 -13.03
CA LEU A 230 -11.23 -3.93 -13.47
C LEU A 230 -11.98 -3.20 -12.38
N THR A 231 -12.15 -1.89 -12.56
CA THR A 231 -12.95 -1.06 -11.64
C THR A 231 -14.40 -1.10 -12.08
N ILE A 232 -15.27 -1.71 -11.27
CA ILE A 232 -16.66 -1.94 -11.64
C ILE A 232 -17.55 -0.74 -11.30
N ASP A 233 -18.48 -0.42 -12.19
CA ASP A 233 -19.56 0.53 -11.94
C ASP A 233 -20.86 -0.22 -11.62
N SER A 234 -21.14 -0.39 -10.33
CA SER A 234 -22.35 -1.06 -9.86
C SER A 234 -23.59 -0.17 -9.92
N PHE A 235 -23.44 1.16 -10.09
CA PHE A 235 -24.55 2.09 -9.92
C PHE A 235 -25.04 2.70 -11.23
N GLY A 236 -24.13 3.09 -12.13
CA GLY A 236 -24.45 3.73 -13.41
C GLY A 236 -25.45 2.93 -14.24
N PRO A 237 -25.21 1.64 -14.53
CA PRO A 237 -26.15 0.78 -15.25
C PRO A 237 -27.52 0.63 -14.58
N ARG A 238 -27.60 0.86 -13.27
CA ARG A 238 -28.84 0.77 -12.48
C ARG A 238 -29.52 2.12 -12.27
N GLY A 239 -28.96 3.21 -12.78
CA GLY A 239 -29.45 4.58 -12.53
C GLY A 239 -29.36 5.02 -11.06
N ILE A 240 -28.58 4.31 -10.24
CA ILE A 240 -28.41 4.60 -8.81
C ILE A 240 -27.45 5.77 -8.65
N LYS A 241 -27.79 6.73 -7.78
CA LYS A 241 -26.92 7.88 -7.50
C LYS A 241 -25.99 7.63 -6.33
N ASN A 242 -26.52 7.07 -5.25
CA ASN A 242 -25.77 6.63 -4.09
C ASN A 242 -26.64 5.67 -3.27
N THR A 243 -26.02 5.02 -2.29
CA THR A 243 -26.66 4.07 -1.36
C THR A 243 -26.29 4.37 0.09
N CYS A 244 -25.63 5.50 0.37
CA CYS A 244 -25.06 5.81 1.68
C CYS A 244 -26.09 5.94 2.81
N GLY A 245 -27.35 6.28 2.48
CA GLY A 245 -28.43 6.41 3.47
C GLY A 245 -29.36 5.20 3.61
N GLY A 246 -29.28 4.21 2.71
CA GLY A 246 -30.27 3.12 2.62
C GLY A 246 -29.72 1.74 2.28
N GLY A 247 -28.41 1.63 2.01
CA GLY A 247 -27.77 0.39 1.59
C GLY A 247 -27.98 0.04 0.12
N PRO A 248 -27.17 -0.87 -0.43
CA PRO A 248 -27.30 -1.30 -1.82
C PRO A 248 -28.45 -2.29 -2.00
N PRO A 249 -29.10 -2.33 -3.17
CA PRO A 249 -29.95 -3.44 -3.57
C PRO A 249 -29.20 -4.77 -3.45
N ALA A 250 -29.88 -5.84 -3.02
CA ALA A 250 -29.27 -7.15 -2.79
C ALA A 250 -28.52 -7.71 -4.01
N ASP A 251 -29.01 -7.39 -5.22
CA ASP A 251 -28.40 -7.82 -6.49
C ASP A 251 -26.96 -7.30 -6.69
N ILE A 252 -26.59 -6.16 -6.09
CA ILE A 252 -25.24 -5.62 -6.17
C ILE A 252 -24.20 -6.58 -5.56
N ALA A 253 -24.60 -7.40 -4.60
CA ALA A 253 -23.69 -8.35 -3.95
C ALA A 253 -23.09 -9.40 -4.92
N TYR A 254 -23.67 -9.58 -6.10
CA TYR A 254 -23.17 -10.49 -7.14
C TYR A 254 -22.24 -9.81 -8.15
N ASP A 255 -22.08 -8.48 -8.13
CA ASP A 255 -21.34 -7.75 -9.18
C ASP A 255 -19.86 -8.11 -9.22
N ALA A 256 -19.22 -8.36 -8.08
CA ALA A 256 -17.84 -8.86 -8.05
C ALA A 256 -17.71 -10.20 -8.80
N TYR A 257 -18.65 -11.12 -8.62
CA TYR A 257 -18.63 -12.41 -9.34
C TYR A 257 -18.94 -12.27 -10.83
N ARG A 258 -19.79 -11.30 -11.22
CA ARG A 258 -19.99 -10.95 -12.64
C ARG A 258 -18.69 -10.44 -13.27
N ALA A 259 -17.97 -9.58 -12.55
CA ALA A 259 -16.67 -9.07 -12.96
C ALA A 259 -15.61 -10.17 -13.02
N LEU A 260 -15.59 -11.07 -12.04
CA LEU A 260 -14.72 -12.24 -12.04
C LEU A 260 -14.99 -13.12 -13.27
N ASN A 261 -16.25 -13.46 -13.53
CA ASN A 261 -16.64 -14.29 -14.68
C ASN A 261 -16.27 -13.64 -16.01
N PHE A 262 -16.33 -12.32 -16.13
CA PHE A 262 -15.82 -11.60 -17.30
C PHE A 262 -14.30 -11.69 -17.41
N LEU A 263 -13.57 -11.47 -16.31
CA LEU A 263 -12.11 -11.48 -16.28
C LEU A 263 -11.51 -12.85 -16.63
N VAL A 264 -12.07 -13.94 -16.08
CA VAL A 264 -11.54 -15.30 -16.32
C VAL A 264 -11.72 -15.78 -17.77
N GLN A 265 -12.56 -15.12 -18.56
CA GLN A 265 -12.71 -15.38 -20.00
C GLN A 265 -11.65 -14.66 -20.84
N GLN A 266 -10.90 -13.73 -20.26
CA GLN A 266 -9.87 -12.98 -20.97
C GLN A 266 -8.57 -13.80 -21.04
N GLN A 267 -8.07 -14.06 -22.25
CA GLN A 267 -6.85 -14.86 -22.46
C GLN A 267 -5.59 -14.29 -21.76
N PHE A 268 -5.60 -13.00 -21.44
CA PHE A 268 -4.51 -12.31 -20.75
C PHE A 268 -4.66 -12.29 -19.22
N VAL A 269 -5.71 -12.90 -18.66
CA VAL A 269 -5.92 -13.02 -17.21
C VAL A 269 -5.65 -14.45 -16.77
N ASP A 270 -4.95 -14.61 -15.64
CA ASP A 270 -4.82 -15.89 -14.96
C ASP A 270 -6.03 -16.10 -14.04
N PRO A 271 -6.93 -17.05 -14.34
CA PRO A 271 -8.17 -17.21 -13.60
C PRO A 271 -7.97 -17.65 -12.14
N LYS A 272 -6.78 -18.18 -11.79
CA LYS A 272 -6.46 -18.61 -10.42
C LYS A 272 -5.92 -17.47 -9.55
N ARG A 273 -5.73 -16.28 -10.12
CA ARG A 273 -5.04 -15.15 -9.47
C ARG A 273 -5.84 -13.85 -9.56
N VAL A 274 -7.15 -13.94 -9.31
CA VAL A 274 -8.04 -12.77 -9.23
C VAL A 274 -8.35 -12.42 -7.78
N VAL A 275 -8.20 -11.14 -7.42
CA VAL A 275 -8.41 -10.60 -6.05
C VAL A 275 -9.54 -9.58 -6.05
N ALA A 276 -10.40 -9.62 -5.04
CA ALA A 276 -11.44 -8.59 -4.83
C ALA A 276 -10.90 -7.49 -3.91
N VAL A 277 -11.01 -6.22 -4.32
CA VAL A 277 -10.59 -5.08 -3.51
C VAL A 277 -11.69 -4.03 -3.54
N GLY A 278 -12.07 -3.51 -2.38
CA GLY A 278 -13.12 -2.50 -2.31
C GLY A 278 -12.98 -1.51 -1.17
N PHE A 279 -13.74 -0.42 -1.29
CA PHE A 279 -13.68 0.75 -0.42
C PHE A 279 -15.03 0.98 0.25
N SER A 280 -15.07 1.21 1.56
CA SER A 280 -16.32 1.46 2.31
C SER A 280 -17.35 0.34 2.09
N GLN A 281 -18.53 0.65 1.55
CA GLN A 281 -19.52 -0.33 1.11
C GLN A 281 -18.94 -1.38 0.13
N GLY A 282 -18.11 -0.98 -0.83
CA GLY A 282 -17.42 -1.90 -1.72
C GLY A 282 -16.43 -2.80 -0.98
N GLY A 283 -15.85 -2.30 0.14
CA GLY A 283 -15.02 -3.08 1.03
C GLY A 283 -15.81 -4.16 1.75
N TRP A 284 -16.98 -3.82 2.30
CA TRP A 284 -17.91 -4.83 2.84
C TRP A 284 -18.32 -5.86 1.78
N LEU A 285 -18.69 -5.42 0.57
CA LEU A 285 -19.10 -6.31 -0.51
C LEU A 285 -17.95 -7.21 -1.01
N SER A 286 -16.71 -6.73 -0.95
CA SER A 286 -15.51 -7.55 -1.22
C SER A 286 -15.32 -8.64 -0.16
N LEU A 287 -15.57 -8.33 1.12
CA LEU A 287 -15.54 -9.32 2.20
C LEU A 287 -16.69 -10.33 2.08
N LEU A 288 -17.91 -9.86 1.77
CA LEU A 288 -19.08 -10.70 1.50
C LEU A 288 -18.85 -11.68 0.35
N SER A 289 -18.08 -11.26 -0.67
CA SER A 289 -17.75 -12.11 -1.81
C SER A 289 -16.87 -13.31 -1.45
N VAL A 290 -16.17 -13.26 -0.30
CA VAL A 290 -15.22 -14.29 0.12
C VAL A 290 -15.47 -14.83 1.53
N GLU A 291 -16.55 -14.43 2.18
CA GLU A 291 -17.04 -15.11 3.36
C GLU A 291 -17.77 -16.38 2.95
N ARG A 292 -17.68 -17.43 3.78
CA ARG A 292 -18.47 -18.64 3.57
C ARG A 292 -19.96 -18.27 3.68
N GLY A 293 -20.67 -18.35 2.57
CA GLY A 293 -22.08 -18.00 2.46
C GLY A 293 -22.60 -18.22 1.04
N ALA A 294 -23.90 -18.00 0.85
CA ALA A 294 -24.62 -18.39 -0.37
C ALA A 294 -24.01 -17.82 -1.67
N ILE A 295 -23.50 -16.58 -1.65
CA ILE A 295 -22.95 -15.92 -2.84
C ILE A 295 -21.63 -16.59 -3.24
N GLU A 296 -20.72 -16.79 -2.28
CA GLU A 296 -19.48 -17.50 -2.52
C GLU A 296 -19.79 -18.93 -2.96
N GLU A 297 -20.58 -19.69 -2.20
CA GLU A 297 -20.91 -21.09 -2.47
C GLU A 297 -21.53 -21.32 -3.86
N ALA A 298 -22.45 -20.46 -4.29
CA ALA A 298 -23.11 -20.58 -5.60
C ALA A 298 -22.23 -20.21 -6.79
N SER A 299 -21.08 -19.57 -6.56
CA SER A 299 -20.19 -19.10 -7.63
C SER A 299 -19.20 -20.19 -8.04
N GLU A 300 -19.15 -20.50 -9.34
CA GLU A 300 -18.22 -21.49 -9.91
C GLU A 300 -16.76 -21.04 -9.81
N ASN A 301 -16.49 -19.83 -10.31
CA ASN A 301 -15.18 -19.18 -10.17
C ASN A 301 -15.05 -18.56 -8.79
N LYS A 302 -13.87 -18.62 -8.19
CA LYS A 302 -13.59 -18.11 -6.84
C LYS A 302 -12.48 -17.06 -6.86
N PHE A 303 -12.58 -16.06 -5.99
CA PHE A 303 -11.46 -15.16 -5.73
C PHE A 303 -10.33 -15.89 -5.01
N ARG A 304 -9.08 -15.46 -5.25
CA ARG A 304 -7.89 -16.00 -4.61
C ARG A 304 -7.58 -15.34 -3.26
N ALA A 305 -7.98 -14.08 -3.11
CA ALA A 305 -7.81 -13.27 -1.91
C ALA A 305 -8.79 -12.07 -1.95
N ALA A 306 -8.94 -11.36 -0.83
CA ALA A 306 -9.65 -10.09 -0.79
C ALA A 306 -8.92 -9.03 0.03
N ALA A 307 -9.12 -7.75 -0.30
CA ALA A 307 -8.72 -6.63 0.54
C ALA A 307 -9.85 -5.60 0.67
N ALA A 308 -9.93 -4.94 1.83
CA ALA A 308 -11.00 -3.98 2.10
C ALA A 308 -10.47 -2.74 2.83
N PHE A 309 -10.78 -1.57 2.28
CA PHE A 309 -10.49 -0.26 2.86
C PHE A 309 -11.71 0.22 3.62
N TYR A 310 -11.53 0.53 4.92
CA TYR A 310 -12.54 1.04 5.86
C TYR A 310 -13.94 0.40 5.67
N PRO A 311 -14.06 -0.94 5.72
CA PRO A 311 -15.31 -1.62 5.40
C PRO A 311 -16.32 -1.60 6.55
N VAL A 312 -17.59 -1.86 6.21
CA VAL A 312 -18.65 -2.13 7.19
C VAL A 312 -18.48 -3.54 7.80
N CYS A 313 -17.50 -3.71 8.68
CA CYS A 313 -17.13 -5.02 9.25
C CYS A 313 -18.27 -5.71 10.03
N SER A 314 -19.18 -4.97 10.64
CA SER A 314 -20.32 -5.52 11.39
C SER A 314 -21.33 -6.28 10.50
N ALA A 315 -21.30 -6.05 9.19
CA ALA A 315 -22.18 -6.69 8.22
C ALA A 315 -21.67 -8.05 7.71
N VAL A 316 -20.41 -8.41 7.99
CA VAL A 316 -19.81 -9.70 7.64
C VAL A 316 -20.18 -10.72 8.72
N LYS A 317 -20.69 -11.89 8.33
CA LYS A 317 -21.25 -12.91 9.24
C LYS A 317 -20.50 -14.24 9.20
N GLY A 318 -19.93 -14.59 8.06
CA GLY A 318 -19.21 -15.85 7.82
C GLY A 318 -17.72 -15.76 8.10
N PRO A 319 -17.05 -16.92 8.27
CA PRO A 319 -15.59 -16.99 8.23
C PRO A 319 -15.09 -16.73 6.81
N MET A 320 -13.91 -16.12 6.66
CA MET A 320 -13.30 -15.93 5.33
C MET A 320 -12.84 -17.28 4.77
N THR A 321 -13.05 -17.51 3.47
CA THR A 321 -12.58 -18.72 2.77
C THR A 321 -11.20 -18.55 2.15
N VAL A 322 -10.71 -17.31 2.07
CA VAL A 322 -9.43 -16.94 1.43
C VAL A 322 -8.64 -15.95 2.29
N PRO A 323 -7.33 -15.76 2.05
CA PRO A 323 -6.57 -14.71 2.70
C PRO A 323 -7.23 -13.34 2.51
N THR A 324 -7.38 -12.59 3.60
CA THR A 324 -8.09 -11.31 3.61
C THR A 324 -7.28 -10.24 4.33
N LEU A 325 -7.19 -9.05 3.74
CA LEU A 325 -6.60 -7.85 4.33
C LEU A 325 -7.68 -6.80 4.61
N ILE A 326 -7.75 -6.28 5.83
CA ILE A 326 -8.59 -5.14 6.20
C ILE A 326 -7.70 -3.99 6.63
N MET A 327 -7.98 -2.80 6.11
CA MET A 327 -7.23 -1.58 6.33
C MET A 327 -8.21 -0.47 6.72
N THR A 328 -8.20 -0.02 7.96
CA THR A 328 -9.22 0.92 8.48
C THR A 328 -8.58 2.04 9.28
N GLY A 329 -9.22 3.21 9.30
CA GLY A 329 -8.81 4.32 10.16
C GLY A 329 -9.26 4.11 11.60
N GLU A 330 -8.43 4.48 12.58
CA GLU A 330 -8.77 4.39 14.00
C GLU A 330 -9.87 5.38 14.41
N SER A 331 -9.88 6.55 13.79
CA SER A 331 -10.82 7.65 14.08
C SER A 331 -12.08 7.62 13.20
N ASP A 332 -12.25 6.57 12.39
CA ASP A 332 -13.41 6.41 11.50
C ASP A 332 -14.73 6.39 12.31
N ASP A 333 -15.52 7.46 12.17
CA ASP A 333 -16.82 7.63 12.85
C ASP A 333 -18.01 7.06 12.04
N TRP A 334 -17.75 6.48 10.87
CA TRP A 334 -18.76 5.89 10.00
C TRP A 334 -18.75 4.36 10.06
N THR A 335 -17.56 3.78 9.91
CA THR A 335 -17.31 2.34 10.04
C THR A 335 -16.26 2.11 11.12
N PRO A 336 -16.65 2.17 12.42
CA PRO A 336 -15.70 2.15 13.52
C PRO A 336 -14.76 0.95 13.47
N ALA A 337 -13.46 1.19 13.63
CA ALA A 337 -12.42 0.15 13.61
C ALA A 337 -12.69 -0.99 14.59
N GLU A 338 -13.39 -0.72 15.70
CA GLU A 338 -13.79 -1.71 16.69
C GLU A 338 -14.64 -2.84 16.08
N ALA A 339 -15.51 -2.54 15.10
CA ALA A 339 -16.26 -3.58 14.41
C ALA A 339 -15.32 -4.56 13.66
N CYS A 340 -14.24 -4.05 13.08
CA CYS A 340 -13.23 -4.88 12.43
C CYS A 340 -12.36 -5.65 13.44
N ARG A 341 -12.05 -5.06 14.60
CA ARG A 341 -11.37 -5.78 15.69
C ARG A 341 -12.22 -6.95 16.19
N LYS A 342 -13.51 -6.74 16.42
CA LYS A 342 -14.48 -7.81 16.75
C LYS A 342 -14.53 -8.87 15.66
N LEU A 343 -14.60 -8.45 14.38
CA LEU A 343 -14.59 -9.36 13.24
C LEU A 343 -13.35 -10.27 13.25
N VAL A 344 -12.15 -9.72 13.41
CA VAL A 344 -10.92 -10.52 13.45
C VAL A 344 -10.88 -11.47 14.65
N ASN A 345 -11.46 -11.07 15.78
CA ASN A 345 -11.56 -11.88 16.98
C ASN A 345 -12.70 -12.92 16.96
N GLY A 346 -13.44 -13.03 15.86
CA GLY A 346 -14.59 -13.95 15.74
C GLY A 346 -15.85 -13.49 16.48
N GLN A 347 -15.85 -12.29 17.06
CA GLN A 347 -16.97 -11.72 17.79
C GLN A 347 -17.98 -11.07 16.83
N ASN A 348 -19.23 -10.93 17.27
CA ASN A 348 -20.19 -10.06 16.61
C ASN A 348 -21.11 -9.37 17.63
N ASP A 349 -21.86 -8.38 17.17
CA ASP A 349 -22.71 -7.55 18.03
C ASP A 349 -24.01 -8.25 18.49
N TRP A 350 -24.30 -9.45 17.98
CA TRP A 350 -25.54 -10.19 18.24
C TRP A 350 -25.34 -11.51 19.01
N GLY A 351 -24.14 -11.74 19.56
CA GLY A 351 -23.82 -12.93 20.35
C GLY A 351 -23.59 -14.22 19.54
N ILE A 352 -23.74 -14.19 18.21
CA ILE A 352 -23.43 -15.32 17.31
C ILE A 352 -21.94 -15.27 16.96
N SER A 353 -21.05 -15.65 17.86
CA SER A 353 -19.61 -15.62 17.57
C SER A 353 -19.23 -16.71 16.57
N ARG A 354 -18.42 -16.35 15.57
CA ARG A 354 -17.66 -17.33 14.79
C ARG A 354 -16.67 -17.99 15.73
N GLN A 355 -16.46 -19.30 15.60
CA GLN A 355 -15.48 -19.96 16.43
C GLN A 355 -14.08 -19.41 16.11
N LYS A 356 -13.33 -19.05 17.15
CA LYS A 356 -11.96 -18.59 16.99
C LYS A 356 -11.14 -19.67 16.26
N GLY A 357 -10.55 -19.32 15.12
CA GLY A 357 -9.81 -20.26 14.27
C GLY A 357 -10.60 -20.87 13.12
N GLU A 358 -11.88 -20.52 12.96
CA GLU A 358 -12.65 -20.93 11.80
C GLU A 358 -12.34 -20.05 10.57
N GLY A 359 -12.00 -20.68 9.44
CA GLY A 359 -11.66 -20.00 8.19
C GLY A 359 -10.21 -19.54 8.10
N VAL A 360 -9.91 -18.74 7.07
CA VAL A 360 -8.58 -18.16 6.87
C VAL A 360 -8.45 -16.89 7.73
N PRO A 361 -7.35 -16.70 8.48
CA PRO A 361 -7.15 -15.50 9.29
C PRO A 361 -7.18 -14.20 8.49
N ILE A 362 -7.82 -13.18 9.07
CA ILE A 362 -7.85 -11.82 8.54
C ILE A 362 -6.62 -11.06 9.06
N GLN A 363 -5.86 -10.44 8.16
CA GLN A 363 -4.87 -9.43 8.52
C GLN A 363 -5.59 -8.08 8.69
N LEU A 364 -5.53 -7.48 9.88
CA LEU A 364 -6.11 -6.16 10.16
C LEU A 364 -4.99 -5.14 10.39
N ILE A 365 -5.04 -4.03 9.67
CA ILE A 365 -4.22 -2.85 9.90
C ILE A 365 -5.18 -1.72 10.28
N VAL A 366 -4.92 -1.12 11.45
CA VAL A 366 -5.65 0.07 11.94
C VAL A 366 -4.68 1.23 11.92
N TYR A 367 -5.01 2.29 11.19
CA TYR A 367 -4.16 3.48 11.06
C TYR A 367 -4.57 4.53 12.10
N PRO A 368 -3.67 4.88 13.04
CA PRO A 368 -3.93 5.95 14.00
C PRO A 368 -4.27 7.26 13.31
N ASP A 369 -5.17 8.03 13.92
CA ASP A 369 -5.61 9.37 13.47
C ASP A 369 -6.22 9.44 12.06
N ALA A 370 -6.47 8.30 11.41
CA ALA A 370 -7.11 8.25 10.10
C ALA A 370 -8.63 8.09 10.25
N TYR A 371 -9.36 8.82 9.41
CA TYR A 371 -10.82 8.76 9.31
C TYR A 371 -11.27 7.92 8.11
N HIS A 372 -12.58 7.91 7.84
CA HIS A 372 -13.13 7.29 6.64
C HIS A 372 -12.57 7.96 5.38
N SER A 373 -12.37 7.18 4.31
CA SER A 373 -11.83 7.67 3.03
C SER A 373 -10.44 8.33 3.15
N PHE A 374 -9.61 7.83 4.06
CA PHE A 374 -8.27 8.39 4.32
C PHE A 374 -7.35 8.42 3.09
N ASP A 375 -7.64 7.62 2.08
CA ASP A 375 -6.85 7.41 0.87
C ASP A 375 -7.20 8.36 -0.28
N LEU A 376 -8.22 9.21 -0.14
CA LEU A 376 -8.66 10.12 -1.21
C LEU A 376 -7.94 11.48 -1.13
N PRO A 377 -7.03 11.82 -2.06
CA PRO A 377 -6.25 13.06 -2.00
C PRO A 377 -7.08 14.35 -2.16
N THR A 378 -8.33 14.23 -2.61
CA THR A 378 -9.27 15.33 -2.74
C THR A 378 -9.84 15.82 -1.40
N LEU A 379 -9.65 15.04 -0.32
CA LEU A 379 -10.13 15.35 1.03
C LEU A 379 -9.07 16.01 1.92
N GLN A 380 -8.16 16.81 1.34
CA GLN A 380 -7.17 17.59 2.10
C GLN A 380 -7.81 18.56 3.10
N THR A 381 -8.99 19.08 2.74
CA THR A 381 -9.86 19.79 3.68
C THR A 381 -10.91 18.80 4.18
N PRO A 382 -11.00 18.54 5.49
CA PRO A 382 -12.00 17.63 6.04
C PRO A 382 -13.43 18.06 5.68
N ILE A 383 -14.30 17.08 5.42
CA ILE A 383 -15.71 17.32 5.14
C ILE A 383 -16.61 16.50 6.07
N LYS A 384 -17.85 16.96 6.21
CA LYS A 384 -18.94 16.15 6.76
C LYS A 384 -19.79 15.60 5.63
N TYR A 385 -19.85 14.28 5.52
CA TYR A 385 -20.67 13.58 4.53
C TYR A 385 -21.60 12.61 5.24
N PHE A 386 -22.92 12.78 5.08
CA PHE A 386 -23.94 12.05 5.84
C PHE A 386 -23.75 12.09 7.38
N GLY A 387 -23.18 13.19 7.90
CA GLY A 387 -22.90 13.36 9.33
C GLY A 387 -21.54 12.82 9.78
N HIS A 388 -20.85 12.08 8.92
CA HIS A 388 -19.57 11.44 9.21
C HIS A 388 -18.37 12.28 8.75
N HIS A 389 -17.26 12.18 9.47
CA HIS A 389 -16.01 12.87 9.18
C HIS A 389 -15.20 12.12 8.12
N LEU A 390 -14.92 12.78 7.01
CA LEU A 390 -14.06 12.27 5.95
C LEU A 390 -12.86 13.20 5.79
N GLU A 391 -11.66 12.62 5.80
CA GLU A 391 -10.40 13.38 5.79
C GLU A 391 -9.28 12.54 5.20
N PHE A 392 -8.52 13.15 4.29
CA PHE A 392 -7.31 12.56 3.73
C PHE A 392 -6.23 12.44 4.79
N ASN A 393 -5.63 11.25 4.92
CA ASN A 393 -4.46 11.04 5.75
C ASN A 393 -3.35 10.42 4.89
N LYS A 394 -2.33 11.23 4.57
CA LYS A 394 -1.26 10.79 3.68
C LYS A 394 -0.47 9.61 4.23
N LEU A 395 -0.19 9.56 5.53
CA LEU A 395 0.55 8.46 6.12
C LEU A 395 -0.23 7.15 5.99
N ALA A 396 -1.52 7.15 6.33
CA ALA A 396 -2.40 6.00 6.17
C ALA A 396 -2.54 5.60 4.68
N THR A 397 -2.60 6.58 3.77
CA THR A 397 -2.64 6.33 2.32
C THR A 397 -1.39 5.61 1.84
N ASP A 398 -0.21 6.11 2.17
CA ASP A 398 1.06 5.52 1.75
C ASP A 398 1.22 4.10 2.33
N GLN A 399 0.95 3.94 3.63
CA GLN A 399 1.04 2.66 4.32
C GLN A 399 0.04 1.63 3.79
N SER A 400 -1.19 2.03 3.51
CA SER A 400 -2.21 1.14 2.95
C SER A 400 -1.93 0.74 1.50
N SER A 401 -1.32 1.63 0.70
CA SER A 401 -0.88 1.29 -0.64
C SER A 401 0.27 0.27 -0.62
N ASP A 402 1.25 0.47 0.27
CA ASP A 402 2.32 -0.51 0.48
C ASP A 402 1.76 -1.85 0.96
N ALA A 403 0.87 -1.84 1.96
CA ALA A 403 0.26 -3.05 2.49
C ALA A 403 -0.55 -3.82 1.45
N LEU A 404 -1.34 -3.11 0.61
CA LEU A 404 -2.06 -3.75 -0.48
C LEU A 404 -1.11 -4.38 -1.49
N ARG A 405 -0.06 -3.66 -1.90
CA ARG A 405 0.92 -4.19 -2.88
C ARG A 405 1.63 -5.43 -2.34
N GLU A 406 2.10 -5.40 -1.09
CA GLU A 406 2.74 -6.54 -0.43
C GLU A 406 1.80 -7.73 -0.32
N PHE A 407 0.54 -7.48 0.04
CA PHE A 407 -0.49 -8.51 0.10
C PHE A 407 -0.74 -9.14 -1.27
N LEU A 408 -0.92 -8.34 -2.33
CA LEU A 408 -1.09 -8.86 -3.69
C LEU A 408 0.13 -9.69 -4.11
N GLN A 409 1.34 -9.18 -3.91
CA GLN A 409 2.58 -9.92 -4.23
C GLN A 409 2.65 -11.26 -3.50
N ALA A 410 2.33 -11.28 -2.20
CA ALA A 410 2.37 -12.48 -1.39
C ALA A 410 1.28 -13.52 -1.77
N LYS A 411 0.09 -13.08 -2.21
CA LYS A 411 -1.03 -13.99 -2.48
C LYS A 411 -1.15 -14.42 -3.94
N VAL A 412 -0.72 -13.57 -4.87
CA VAL A 412 -0.91 -13.74 -6.33
C VAL A 412 0.31 -13.31 -7.18
N GLY A 413 1.40 -12.80 -6.58
CA GLY A 413 2.57 -12.32 -7.33
C GLY A 413 3.51 -13.40 -7.87
N GLY A 414 3.54 -14.60 -7.27
CA GLY A 414 4.38 -15.70 -7.76
C GLY A 414 3.85 -16.30 -9.08
N ARG A 415 4.74 -16.51 -10.06
CA ARG A 415 4.48 -17.47 -11.14
C ARG A 415 4.54 -18.86 -10.51
N GLN A 416 3.40 -19.54 -10.39
CA GLN A 416 3.39 -20.96 -10.05
C GLN A 416 3.88 -21.79 -11.22
#